data_AF-A0AAU3KSS3-F1
#
_entry.id   AF-A0AAU3KSS3-F1
#
_cell.length_a   1.000
_cell.length_b   1.000
_cell.length_c   1.000
_cell.angle_alpha   90.00
_cell.angle_beta   90.00
_cell.angle_gamma   90.00
#
_symmetry.space_group_name_H-M   'P 1'
#
loop_
_entity.id
_entity.type
_entity.pdbx_description
1 polymer ?
#
loop_
_entity_poly.entity_id
_entity_poly.type
_entity_poly.pdbx_seq_one_letter_code
_entity_poly.pdbx_strand_id
1 'polypeptide(L)'
;MDAKWHAHRLAWVLVHGDIPDGLAIGHARDQGYRFPNYIRIDHLSAVIPAESMRRWMPPTAVSARTGESRRGLHAMTEANISTDPRTGYRRCRE
;
A
#
# COMPACT_ATOMS: atom_id res chain seq x y z
N MET A 1 14.47 -8.05 11.64
CA MET A 1 14.23 -6.85 10.80
C MET A 1 14.75 -7.16 9.40
N ASP A 2 13.91 -6.98 8.38
CA ASP A 2 14.19 -7.39 6.99
C ASP A 2 15.27 -6.50 6.34
N ALA A 3 16.25 -7.09 5.67
CA ALA A 3 17.38 -6.37 5.05
C ALA A 3 16.94 -5.30 4.03
N LYS A 4 15.77 -5.50 3.40
CA LYS A 4 15.19 -4.58 2.40
C LYS A 4 14.90 -3.19 2.98
N TRP A 5 14.42 -3.11 4.22
CA TRP A 5 14.10 -1.81 4.84
C TRP A 5 15.35 -0.96 5.10
N HIS A 6 16.50 -1.60 5.33
CA HIS A 6 17.77 -0.91 5.54
C HIS A 6 18.27 -0.23 4.27
N ALA A 7 18.09 -0.86 3.10
CA ALA A 7 18.53 -0.28 1.83
C ALA A 7 17.74 1.00 1.47
N HIS A 8 16.44 1.01 1.71
CA HIS A 8 15.61 2.21 1.52
C HIS A 8 15.99 3.33 2.50
N ARG A 9 16.22 2.97 3.77
CA ARG A 9 16.67 3.93 4.79
C ARG A 9 18.01 4.55 4.41
N LEU A 10 18.96 3.72 3.97
CA LEU A 10 20.29 4.17 3.54
C LEU A 10 20.20 5.10 2.34
N ALA A 11 19.45 4.71 1.29
CA ALA A 11 19.27 5.53 0.11
C ALA A 11 18.63 6.89 0.43
N TRP A 12 17.64 6.92 1.34
CA TRP A 12 17.05 8.16 1.82
C TRP A 12 18.08 9.06 2.50
N VAL A 13 18.83 8.51 3.47
CA VAL A 13 19.80 9.30 4.23
C VAL A 13 20.90 9.87 3.35
N LEU A 14 21.34 9.13 2.33
CA LEU A 14 22.34 9.60 1.37
C LEU A 14 21.87 10.80 0.53
N VAL A 15 20.56 10.94 0.29
CA VAL A 15 20.01 12.00 -0.58
C VAL A 15 19.38 13.15 0.21
N HIS A 16 18.68 12.84 1.30
CA HIS A 16 17.90 13.80 2.07
C HIS A 16 18.42 14.05 3.48
N GLY A 17 19.35 13.23 3.97
CA GLY A 17 19.82 13.27 5.36
C GLY A 17 18.87 12.54 6.32
N ASP A 18 18.88 12.96 7.58
CA ASP A 18 18.17 12.24 8.63
C ASP A 18 16.67 12.11 8.38
N ILE A 19 16.12 11.00 8.85
CA ILE A 19 14.69 10.75 8.80
C ILE A 19 14.07 11.47 10.00
N PRO A 20 13.09 12.37 9.79
CA PRO A 20 12.47 13.09 10.89
C PRO A 20 11.86 12.14 11.93
N ASP A 21 11.86 12.58 13.19
CA ASP A 21 11.33 11.80 14.30
C ASP A 21 9.88 11.40 14.07
N GLY A 22 9.55 10.16 14.44
CA GLY A 22 8.21 9.59 14.27
C GLY A 22 7.86 9.20 12.83
N LEU A 23 8.76 9.41 11.86
CA LEU A 23 8.56 8.96 10.48
C LEU A 23 9.35 7.68 10.17
N ALA A 24 8.83 6.93 9.20
CA ALA A 24 9.48 5.78 8.61
C ALA A 24 9.53 5.93 7.09
N ILE A 25 10.55 5.34 6.46
CA ILE A 25 10.64 5.32 5.00
C ILE A 25 9.74 4.20 4.47
N GLY A 26 8.85 4.58 3.56
CA GLY A 26 7.98 3.66 2.84
C GLY A 26 7.91 4.00 1.35
N HIS A 27 7.42 3.04 0.56
CA HIS A 27 7.14 3.28 -0.86
C HIS A 27 5.95 4.22 -1.04
N ALA A 28 6.09 5.18 -1.94
CA ALA A 28 5.00 6.02 -2.47
C ALA A 28 4.11 5.20 -3.43
N ARG A 29 3.36 4.24 -2.89
CA ARG A 29 2.51 3.33 -3.68
C ARG A 29 1.36 4.04 -4.41
N ASP A 30 0.96 5.20 -3.92
CA ASP A 30 0.02 6.12 -4.55
C ASP A 30 0.50 6.60 -5.93
N GLN A 31 1.81 6.59 -6.20
CA GLN A 31 2.39 6.94 -7.50
C GLN A 31 2.52 5.74 -8.46
N GLY A 32 1.87 4.60 -8.15
CA GLY A 32 1.82 3.43 -9.02
C GLY A 32 2.95 2.41 -8.81
N TYR A 33 3.90 2.68 -7.92
CA TYR A 33 5.03 1.78 -7.66
C TYR A 33 4.69 0.74 -6.62
N ARG A 34 4.66 -0.54 -7.02
CA ARG A 34 4.14 -1.63 -6.19
C ARG A 34 5.18 -2.63 -5.69
N PHE A 35 6.42 -2.52 -6.15
CA PHE A 35 7.46 -3.51 -5.90
C PHE A 35 8.23 -3.20 -4.61
N PRO A 36 8.22 -4.09 -3.59
CA PRO A 36 8.91 -3.87 -2.31
C PRO A 36 10.43 -3.67 -2.40
N ASN A 37 11.03 -4.06 -3.52
CA ASN A 37 12.47 -4.14 -3.66
C ASN A 37 13.06 -2.91 -4.39
N TYR A 38 12.22 -1.96 -4.81
CA TYR A 38 12.65 -0.79 -5.57
C TYR A 38 13.17 0.32 -4.65
N ILE A 39 14.43 0.72 -4.81
CA ILE A 39 15.12 1.72 -3.96
C ILE A 39 15.26 3.07 -4.70
N ARG A 40 14.41 3.32 -5.70
CA ARG A 40 14.39 4.59 -6.43
C ARG A 40 13.94 5.72 -5.50
N ILE A 41 14.80 6.71 -5.30
CA ILE A 41 14.61 7.75 -4.26
C ILE A 41 13.31 8.55 -4.47
N ASP A 42 12.98 8.82 -5.74
CA ASP A 42 11.75 9.46 -6.18
C ASP A 42 10.48 8.67 -5.82
N HIS A 43 10.61 7.39 -5.46
CA HIS A 43 9.51 6.51 -5.08
C HIS A 43 9.48 6.22 -3.57
N LEU A 44 10.35 6.86 -2.79
CA LEU A 44 10.37 6.76 -1.33
C LEU A 44 9.75 8.01 -0.72
N SER A 45 9.14 7.85 0.44
CA SER A 45 8.60 8.96 1.21
C SER A 45 8.77 8.69 2.69
N ALA A 46 9.13 9.72 3.44
CA ALA A 46 9.01 9.72 4.89
C ALA A 46 7.53 9.86 5.26
N VAL A 47 6.97 8.82 5.86
CA VAL A 47 5.56 8.74 6.21
C VAL A 47 5.40 8.28 7.65
N ILE A 48 4.29 8.68 8.29
CA ILE A 48 3.94 8.10 9.59
C ILE A 48 3.67 6.60 9.43
N PRO A 49 4.01 5.75 10.42
CA PRO A 49 3.82 4.31 10.33
C PRO A 49 2.39 3.88 9.98
N ALA A 50 1.38 4.58 10.52
CA ALA A 50 -0.02 4.34 10.21
C ALA A 50 -0.35 4.52 8.72
N GLU A 51 0.23 5.54 8.08
CA GLU A 51 0.06 5.82 6.65
C GLU A 51 0.83 4.78 5.81
N SER A 52 2.03 4.39 6.23
CA SER A 52 2.77 3.29 5.59
C SER A 52 1.94 2.00 5.58
N MET A 53 1.37 1.62 6.72
CA MET A 53 0.48 0.47 6.83
C MET A 53 -0.76 0.60 5.94
N ARG A 54 -1.38 1.79 5.92
CA ARG A 54 -2.54 2.07 5.05
C ARG A 54 -2.22 1.86 3.57
N ARG A 55 -1.04 2.28 3.12
CA ARG A 55 -0.56 2.11 1.73
C ARG A 55 -0.25 0.65 1.38
N TRP A 56 0.04 -0.18 2.40
CA TRP A 56 0.29 -1.61 2.26
C TRP A 56 -0.96 -2.48 2.34
N MET A 57 -2.14 -1.89 2.58
CA MET A 57 -3.37 -2.66 2.62
C MET A 57 -3.64 -3.36 1.29
N PRO A 58 -3.95 -4.67 1.30
CA PRO A 58 -4.31 -5.37 0.08
C PRO A 58 -5.60 -4.76 -0.50
N PRO A 59 -5.80 -4.80 -1.82
CA PRO A 59 -6.99 -4.21 -2.43
C PRO A 59 -8.31 -4.70 -1.85
N THR A 60 -8.36 -5.95 -1.41
CA THR A 60 -9.54 -6.53 -0.73
C THR A 60 -9.85 -5.85 0.61
N ALA A 61 -8.83 -5.50 1.39
CA ALA A 61 -9.02 -4.75 2.64
C ALA A 61 -9.44 -3.30 2.36
N VAL A 62 -8.89 -2.68 1.30
CA VAL A 62 -9.31 -1.35 0.86
C VAL A 62 -10.78 -1.35 0.44
N SER A 63 -11.21 -2.30 -0.40
CA SER A 63 -12.60 -2.46 -0.82
C SER A 63 -13.54 -2.77 0.33
N ALA A 64 -13.14 -3.64 1.27
CA ALA A 64 -13.94 -3.94 2.44
C ALA A 64 -14.14 -2.72 3.36
N ARG A 65 -13.13 -1.85 3.47
CA ARG A 65 -13.20 -0.63 4.28
C ARG A 65 -14.01 0.49 3.60
N THR A 66 -13.81 0.67 2.30
CA THR A 66 -14.39 1.80 1.54
C THR A 66 -15.78 1.50 0.99
N GLY A 67 -16.13 0.21 0.84
CA GLY A 67 -17.32 -0.18 0.11
C GLY A 67 -17.18 0.01 -1.40
N GLU A 68 -15.97 0.26 -1.92
CA GLU A 68 -15.72 0.50 -3.34
C GLU A 68 -14.94 -0.66 -3.97
N SER A 69 -15.03 -0.80 -5.29
CA SER A 69 -14.28 -1.82 -6.02
C SER A 69 -12.77 -1.59 -5.91
N ARG A 70 -11.97 -2.59 -6.31
CA ARG A 70 -10.49 -2.53 -6.23
C ARG A 70 -9.89 -1.29 -6.90
N ARG A 71 -10.57 -0.72 -7.89
CA ARG A 71 -10.14 0.47 -8.63
C ARG A 71 -10.85 1.76 -8.18
N GLY A 72 -11.76 1.69 -7.21
CA GLY A 72 -12.59 2.81 -6.80
C GLY A 72 -13.61 3.25 -7.85
N LEU A 73 -13.96 2.38 -8.80
CA LEU A 73 -14.78 2.76 -9.96
C LEU A 73 -16.28 2.69 -9.69
N HIS A 74 -16.71 1.88 -8.72
CA HIS A 74 -18.11 1.69 -8.37
C HIS A 74 -18.24 1.14 -6.95
N ALA A 75 -19.44 1.27 -6.38
CA ALA A 75 -19.77 0.71 -5.08
C ALA A 75 -19.89 -0.83 -5.15
N MET A 76 -19.37 -1.50 -4.12
CA MET A 76 -19.50 -2.93 -3.89
C MET A 76 -20.86 -3.21 -3.24
N THR A 77 -21.81 -3.68 -4.04
CA THR A 77 -23.19 -4.00 -3.64
C THR A 77 -23.45 -5.50 -3.77
N GLU A 78 -24.51 -6.01 -3.15
CA GLU A 78 -24.88 -7.43 -3.30
C GLU A 78 -25.11 -7.83 -4.77
N ALA A 79 -25.55 -6.89 -5.61
CA ALA A 79 -25.79 -7.12 -7.03
C ALA A 79 -24.52 -7.38 -7.84
N ASN A 80 -23.39 -6.76 -7.49
CA ASN A 80 -22.13 -6.85 -8.24
C ASN A 80 -21.02 -7.61 -7.50
N ILE A 81 -21.35 -8.27 -6.38
CA ILE A 81 -20.44 -9.13 -5.63
C ILE A 81 -20.76 -10.62 -5.89
N SER A 82 -19.74 -11.42 -6.18
CA SER A 82 -19.77 -12.88 -5.97
C SER A 82 -18.93 -13.25 -4.76
N THR A 83 -19.42 -14.20 -3.97
CA THR A 83 -18.65 -14.79 -2.87
C THR A 83 -18.18 -16.17 -3.30
N ASP A 84 -16.87 -16.40 -3.25
CA ASP A 84 -16.28 -17.72 -3.48
C ASP A 84 -16.72 -18.66 -2.33
N PRO A 85 -17.45 -19.75 -2.60
CA PRO A 85 -18.02 -20.61 -1.56
C PRO A 85 -16.98 -21.41 -0.78
N ARG A 86 -15.75 -21.54 -1.29
CA ARG A 86 -14.67 -22.29 -0.64
C ARG A 86 -13.83 -21.41 0.27
N THR A 87 -13.67 -20.13 -0.07
CA THR A 87 -12.75 -19.22 0.62
C THR A 87 -13.45 -18.03 1.29
N GLY A 88 -14.72 -17.79 0.99
CA GLY A 88 -15.47 -16.62 1.45
C GLY A 88 -15.04 -15.30 0.79
N TYR A 89 -14.13 -15.34 -0.19
CA TYR A 89 -13.65 -14.11 -0.82
C TYR A 89 -14.71 -13.46 -1.69
N ARG A 90 -14.95 -12.18 -1.46
CA ARG A 90 -15.80 -11.32 -2.30
C ARG A 90 -15.03 -10.87 -3.55
N ARG A 91 -15.62 -11.09 -4.72
CA ARG A 91 -15.12 -10.60 -6.02
C ARG A 91 -16.16 -9.68 -6.63
N CYS A 92 -15.68 -8.53 -7.10
CA CYS A 92 -16.44 -7.65 -7.97
C CYS A 92 -16.62 -8.33 -9.34
N ARG A 93 -17.80 -8.18 -9.94
CA ARG A 93 -18.17 -8.74 -11.26
C ARG A 93 -18.08 -7.74 -12.41
N GLU A 94 -17.80 -6.48 -12.13
CA GLU A 94 -17.80 -5.33 -13.05
C GLU A 94 -16.39 -4.78 -13.34
#